data_AF-A0A2V7EWU7-F1
#
_entry.id   AF-A0A2V7EWU7-F1
#
_cell.length_a   1.000
_cell.length_b   1.000
_cell.length_c   1.000
_cell.angle_alpha   90.00
_cell.angle_beta   90.00
_cell.angle_gamma   90.00
#
_symmetry.space_group_name_H-M   'P 1'
#
loop_
_entity.id
_entity.type
_entity.pdbx_description
1 polymer ?
#
loop_
_entity_poly.entity_id
_entity_poly.type
_entity_poly.pdbx_seq_one_letter_code
_entity_poly.pdbx_strand_id
1 'polypeptide(L)'
;LIDKYAAPTAKSASIRDPELDSLMDAVIHQADREKTYALMRSIFNRLRSEHLGLPLVYYHTPYATSKRVPRWNPGAIMYELNVDELLAGK
;
A
#
# COMPACT_ATOMS: atom_id res chain seq x y z
N LEU A 1 15.44 -18.16 1.79
CA LEU A 1 14.84 -16.83 2.07
C LEU A 1 15.74 -15.70 1.58
N ILE A 2 17.00 -15.64 2.03
CA ILE A 2 18.01 -14.69 1.52
C ILE A 2 18.20 -14.81 0.00
N ASP A 3 18.27 -16.02 -0.57
CA ASP A 3 18.53 -16.17 -2.02
C ASP A 3 17.47 -15.56 -2.95
N LYS A 4 16.20 -15.46 -2.52
CA LYS A 4 15.12 -14.80 -3.28
C LYS A 4 15.28 -13.27 -3.31
N TYR A 5 15.97 -12.70 -2.31
CA TYR A 5 16.19 -11.26 -2.15
C TYR A 5 17.63 -10.81 -2.41
N ALA A 6 18.57 -11.74 -2.47
CA ALA A 6 20.00 -11.48 -2.57
C ALA A 6 20.49 -11.27 -4.02
N ALA A 7 19.70 -11.67 -5.02
CA ALA A 7 20.06 -11.51 -6.43
C ALA A 7 18.92 -10.93 -7.30
N PRO A 8 18.40 -9.74 -6.98
CA PRO A 8 17.45 -9.07 -7.87
C PRO A 8 18.18 -8.66 -9.16
N THR A 9 17.68 -9.11 -10.31
CA THR A 9 18.25 -8.76 -11.64
C THR A 9 18.06 -7.29 -12.00
N ALA A 10 17.17 -6.58 -11.30
CA ALA A 10 16.93 -5.13 -11.41
C ALA A 10 16.40 -4.55 -10.08
N LYS A 11 16.58 -3.24 -9.86
CA LYS A 11 16.03 -2.55 -8.67
C LYS A 11 14.49 -2.59 -8.60
N SER A 12 13.83 -2.76 -9.73
CA SER A 12 12.38 -2.94 -9.86
C SER A 12 11.97 -4.40 -10.05
N ALA A 13 12.90 -5.36 -9.90
CA ALA A 13 12.57 -6.77 -10.01
C ALA A 13 11.55 -7.12 -8.92
N SER A 14 10.30 -7.30 -9.32
CA SER A 14 9.27 -7.82 -8.45
C SER A 14 9.51 -9.31 -8.24
N ILE A 15 9.08 -9.81 -7.08
CA ILE A 15 8.97 -11.24 -6.87
C ILE A 15 7.88 -11.73 -7.84
N ARG A 16 8.25 -12.60 -8.78
CA ARG A 16 7.31 -13.21 -9.69
C ARG A 16 6.68 -14.43 -9.01
N ASP A 17 5.39 -14.34 -8.73
CA ASP A 17 4.60 -15.42 -8.13
C ASP A 17 3.28 -15.56 -8.91
N PRO A 18 3.19 -16.53 -9.84
CA PRO A 18 2.03 -16.68 -10.72
C PRO A 18 0.70 -16.86 -9.98
N GLU A 19 0.74 -17.46 -8.80
CA GLU A 19 -0.47 -17.68 -8.00
C GLU A 19 -0.89 -16.40 -7.29
N LEU A 20 0.08 -15.61 -6.80
CA LEU A 20 -0.20 -14.26 -6.30
C LEU A 20 -0.77 -13.37 -7.42
N ASP A 21 -0.19 -13.42 -8.62
CA ASP A 21 -0.67 -12.66 -9.78
C ASP A 21 -2.12 -13.04 -10.14
N SER A 22 -2.43 -14.34 -10.14
CA SER A 22 -3.80 -14.83 -10.39
C SER A 22 -4.79 -14.39 -9.31
N LEU A 23 -4.39 -14.40 -8.03
CA LEU A 23 -5.23 -13.93 -6.94
C LEU A 23 -5.48 -12.42 -7.04
N MET A 24 -4.47 -11.64 -7.42
CA MET A 24 -4.59 -10.20 -7.63
C MET A 24 -5.56 -9.88 -8.77
N ASP A 25 -5.45 -10.60 -9.89
CA ASP A 25 -6.38 -10.46 -11.02
C ASP A 25 -7.83 -10.81 -10.62
N ALA A 26 -8.00 -11.89 -9.84
CA ALA A 26 -9.30 -12.30 -9.33
C ALA A 26 -9.94 -11.24 -8.39
N VAL A 27 -9.15 -10.58 -7.54
CA VAL A 27 -9.64 -9.51 -6.66
C VAL A 27 -10.16 -8.32 -7.46
N ILE A 28 -9.44 -7.89 -8.50
CA ILE A 28 -9.78 -6.71 -9.30
C ILE A 28 -11.13 -6.91 -10.01
N HIS A 29 -11.42 -8.14 -10.43
CA HIS A 29 -12.63 -8.48 -11.17
C HIS A 29 -13.79 -8.99 -10.29
N GLN A 30 -13.59 -9.09 -8.96
CA GLN A 30 -14.62 -9.57 -8.05
C GLN A 30 -15.53 -8.43 -7.57
N ALA A 31 -16.81 -8.51 -7.92
CA ALA A 31 -17.83 -7.54 -7.47
C ALA A 31 -18.43 -7.88 -6.10
N ASP A 32 -18.44 -9.16 -5.72
CA ASP A 32 -19.00 -9.60 -4.44
C ASP A 32 -18.05 -9.30 -3.27
N ARG A 33 -18.55 -8.54 -2.30
CA ARG A 33 -17.75 -8.07 -1.16
C ARG A 33 -17.16 -9.20 -0.32
N GLU A 34 -17.94 -10.25 -0.04
CA GLU A 34 -17.48 -11.36 0.80
C GLU A 34 -16.41 -12.18 0.10
N LYS A 35 -16.59 -12.44 -1.20
CA LYS A 35 -15.58 -13.09 -2.04
C LYS A 35 -14.32 -12.24 -2.16
N THR A 36 -14.44 -10.93 -2.29
CA THR A 36 -13.30 -10.01 -2.28
C THR A 36 -12.52 -10.10 -0.97
N TYR A 37 -13.19 -10.13 0.18
CA TYR A 37 -12.51 -10.32 1.47
C TYR A 37 -11.81 -11.67 1.58
N ALA A 38 -12.44 -12.75 1.10
CA ALA A 38 -11.82 -14.08 1.08
C ALA A 38 -10.55 -14.09 0.22
N LEU A 39 -10.61 -13.50 -0.98
CA LEU A 39 -9.46 -13.38 -1.88
C LEU A 39 -8.34 -12.52 -1.27
N MET A 40 -8.66 -11.36 -0.67
CA MET A 40 -7.68 -10.52 0.03
C MET A 40 -6.98 -11.30 1.15
N ARG A 41 -7.74 -12.09 1.94
CA ARG A 41 -7.17 -12.91 3.01
C ARG A 41 -6.20 -13.96 2.46
N SER A 42 -6.54 -14.61 1.34
CA SER A 42 -5.65 -15.56 0.67
C SER A 42 -4.35 -14.90 0.21
N ILE A 43 -4.43 -13.69 -0.37
CA ILE A 43 -3.25 -12.90 -0.77
C ILE A 43 -2.36 -12.62 0.44
N PHE A 44 -2.91 -12.06 1.52
CA PHE A 44 -2.12 -11.74 2.72
C PHE A 44 -1.50 -12.97 3.38
N ASN A 45 -2.23 -14.08 3.42
CA ASN A 45 -1.71 -15.34 3.95
C ASN A 45 -0.51 -15.83 3.13
N ARG A 46 -0.59 -15.76 1.80
CA ARG A 46 0.50 -16.15 0.91
C ARG A 46 1.72 -15.25 1.06
N LEU A 47 1.53 -13.94 1.06
CA LEU A 47 2.61 -12.97 1.28
C LEU A 47 3.37 -13.27 2.59
N ARG A 48 2.65 -13.69 3.64
CA ARG A 48 3.22 -14.06 4.92
C ARG A 48 3.88 -15.45 4.91
N SER A 49 3.25 -16.47 4.33
CA SER A 49 3.77 -17.85 4.32
C SER A 49 5.00 -18.00 3.44
N GLU A 50 4.99 -17.34 2.28
CA GLU A 50 6.11 -17.31 1.34
C GLU A 50 7.16 -16.26 1.70
N HIS A 51 6.93 -15.51 2.78
CA HIS A 51 7.82 -14.48 3.30
C HIS A 51 8.20 -13.45 2.21
N LEU A 52 7.20 -13.06 1.40
CA LEU A 52 7.35 -12.14 0.25
C LEU A 52 7.40 -10.66 0.66
N GLY A 53 7.54 -10.39 1.95
CA GLY A 53 7.81 -9.08 2.53
C GLY A 53 7.85 -9.19 4.05
N LEU A 54 8.64 -8.34 4.69
CA LEU A 54 8.71 -8.24 6.15
C LEU A 54 8.20 -6.85 6.55
N PRO A 55 6.95 -6.71 7.01
CA PRO A 55 6.46 -5.42 7.51
C PRO A 55 7.22 -5.08 8.80
N LEU A 56 8.09 -4.08 8.72
CA LEU A 56 8.90 -3.65 9.87
C LEU A 56 8.20 -2.54 10.67
N VAL A 57 7.62 -1.57 9.97
CA VAL A 57 7.00 -0.39 10.57
C VAL A 57 5.87 0.12 9.69
N TYR A 58 4.85 0.73 10.31
CA TYR A 58 3.83 1.50 9.61
C TYR A 58 4.22 2.98 9.65
N TYR A 59 4.44 3.58 8.49
CA TYR A 59 4.76 5.00 8.40
C TYR A 59 3.50 5.84 8.31
N HIS A 60 3.50 6.95 9.05
CA HIS A 60 2.59 8.06 8.82
C HIS A 60 3.27 9.09 7.92
N THR A 61 2.52 9.71 7.01
CA THR A 61 3.05 10.83 6.21
C THR A 61 3.40 11.98 7.15
N PRO A 62 4.68 12.36 7.29
CA PRO A 62 5.05 13.48 8.14
C PRO A 62 4.56 14.79 7.48
N TYR A 63 3.99 15.68 8.28
CA TYR A 63 3.65 17.03 7.83
C TYR A 63 3.92 18.05 8.94
N ALA A 64 4.17 19.29 8.53
CA ALA A 64 4.32 20.43 9.43
C ALA A 64 3.56 21.62 8.84
N THR A 65 2.80 22.33 9.68
CA THR A 65 2.01 23.49 9.27
C THR A 65 2.41 24.70 10.12
N SER A 66 2.25 25.91 9.58
CA SER A 66 2.50 27.14 10.34
C SER A 66 1.44 27.30 11.43
N LYS A 67 1.84 27.77 12.63
CA LYS A 67 0.90 28.13 13.72
C LYS A 67 -0.14 29.19 13.33
N ARG A 68 0.08 29.90 12.22
CA ARG A 68 -0.88 30.88 11.67
C ARG A 68 -2.04 30.22 10.91
N VAL A 69 -1.93 28.93 10.60
CA VAL A 69 -2.96 28.16 9.92
C VAL A 69 -3.97 27.68 10.96
N PRO A 70 -5.23 28.13 10.93
CA PRO A 70 -6.21 27.80 11.95
C PRO A 70 -6.65 26.33 11.90
N ARG A 71 -6.65 25.73 10.70
CA ARG A 71 -7.00 24.32 10.48
C ARG A 71 -6.31 23.80 9.23
N TRP A 72 -5.80 22.57 9.29
CA TRP A 72 -5.21 21.87 8.16
C TRP A 72 -5.83 20.49 8.01
N ASN A 73 -6.16 20.12 6.78
CA ASN A 73 -6.61 18.80 6.39
C ASN A 73 -5.49 18.15 5.55
N PRO A 74 -4.73 17.17 6.06
CA PRO A 74 -3.66 16.54 5.31
C PRO A 74 -4.15 15.54 4.24
N GLY A 75 -5.46 15.33 4.13
CA GLY A 75 -6.07 14.32 3.26
C GLY A 75 -6.21 12.96 3.94
N ALA A 76 -6.94 12.06 3.28
CA ALA A 76 -7.16 10.68 3.73
C ALA A 76 -6.22 9.69 3.02
N ILE A 77 -5.65 10.09 1.88
CA ILE A 77 -4.76 9.27 1.06
C ILE A 77 -3.31 9.74 1.21
N MET A 78 -2.37 8.79 1.25
CA MET A 78 -0.94 9.11 1.25
C MET A 78 -0.61 9.98 0.02
N TYR A 79 0.01 11.14 0.26
CA TYR A 79 0.37 12.18 -0.74
C TYR A 79 -0.76 13.08 -1.27
N GLU A 80 -1.99 13.02 -0.72
CA GLU A 80 -3.09 13.89 -1.13
C GLU A 80 -2.86 15.36 -0.73
N LEU A 81 -2.33 15.60 0.48
CA LEU A 81 -1.85 16.88 1.03
C LEU A 81 -2.77 18.11 0.92
N ASN A 82 -3.97 18.06 0.33
CA ASN A 82 -5.03 19.09 0.19
C ASN A 82 -4.57 20.57 0.31
N VAL A 83 -3.52 20.93 -0.44
CA VAL A 83 -2.89 22.27 -0.35
C VAL A 83 -3.86 23.38 -0.74
N ASP A 84 -4.82 23.08 -1.62
CA ASP A 84 -5.81 24.03 -2.10
C ASP A 84 -6.75 24.50 -0.98
N GLU A 85 -7.13 23.61 -0.05
CA GLU A 85 -7.97 23.95 1.11
C GLU A 85 -7.26 24.93 2.05
N LEU A 86 -5.93 24.83 2.14
CA LEU A 86 -5.12 25.75 2.95
C LEU A 86 -4.98 27.13 2.34
N LEU A 87 -4.95 27.22 1.01
CA LEU A 87 -4.88 28.50 0.31
C LEU A 87 -6.24 29.21 0.28
N ALA A 88 -7.34 28.45 0.23
CA ALA A 88 -8.71 28.98 0.24
C ALA A 88 -9.15 29.55 1.61
N GLY A 89 -8.45 29.21 2.70
CA GLY A 89 -8.70 29.71 4.06
C GLY A 89 -7.99 31.01 4.42
N LYS A 90 -7.29 31.65 3.47
CA LYS A 90 -6.71 33.00 3.61
C LYS A 90 -7.63 34.05 3.02
#